data_AF-A0A1G5LIA3-F1
#
_entry.id   AF-A0A1G5LIA3-F1
#
_cell.length_a   1.000
_cell.length_b   1.000
_cell.length_c   1.000
_cell.angle_alpha   90.00
_cell.angle_beta   90.00
_cell.angle_gamma   90.00
#
_symmetry.space_group_name_H-M   'P 1'
#
loop_
_entity.id
_entity.type
_entity.pdbx_description
1 polymer ?
#
loop_
_entity_poly.entity_id
_entity_poly.type
_entity_poly.pdbx_seq_one_letter_code
_entity_poly.pdbx_strand_id
1 'polypeptide(L)' 'MTVPDHSPDTEIVEHKGYQIRLSPSGLEWLAFVALPKQRPTLIMAPDREAVLAKAYEWIEMQLTSAIGAL' A
#
# COMPACT_ATOMS: atom_id res chain seq x y z
N MET A 1 0.69 27.40 21.88
CA MET A 1 1.52 26.23 21.51
C MET A 1 0.71 25.40 20.54
N THR A 2 0.93 25.57 19.24
CA THR A 2 0.31 24.69 18.24
C THR A 2 1.18 23.44 18.22
N VAL A 3 0.63 22.32 18.68
CA VAL A 3 1.23 21.01 18.40
C VAL A 3 1.27 20.88 16.87
N PRO A 4 2.45 20.80 16.23
CA PRO A 4 2.46 20.47 14.82
C PRO A 4 1.89 19.06 14.71
N ASP A 5 0.79 18.94 13.98
CA ASP A 5 0.23 17.68 13.53
C ASP A 5 1.26 17.05 12.58
N HIS A 6 2.32 16.46 13.14
CA HIS A 6 3.18 15.55 12.42
C HIS A 6 2.43 14.22 12.31
N SER A 7 1.34 14.24 11.56
CA SER A 7 0.89 13.03 10.90
C SER A 7 2.07 12.59 10.01
N PRO A 8 2.65 11.40 10.21
CA PRO A 8 3.69 10.92 9.32
C PRO A 8 3.10 10.95 7.91
N ASP A 9 3.85 11.49 6.94
CA ASP A 9 3.52 11.70 5.53
C ASP A 9 3.02 10.40 4.86
N THR A 10 1.83 9.97 5.27
CA THR A 10 1.27 8.65 4.99
C THR A 10 0.19 8.87 3.96
N GLU A 11 0.57 8.71 2.71
CA GLU A 11 -0.37 8.80 1.62
C GLU A 11 -1.25 7.54 1.59
N ILE A 12 -2.56 7.73 1.41
CA ILE A 12 -3.51 6.63 1.27
C ILE A 12 -4.06 6.67 -0.15
N VAL A 13 -3.89 5.56 -0.87
CA VAL A 13 -4.40 5.38 -2.24
C VAL A 13 -5.38 4.22 -2.24
N GLU A 14 -6.55 4.41 -2.85
CA GLU A 14 -7.53 3.35 -3.04
C GLU A 14 -7.42 2.77 -4.46
N HIS A 15 -7.40 1.45 -4.57
CA HIS A 15 -7.33 0.76 -5.85
C HIS A 15 -8.12 -0.55 -5.83
N LYS A 16 -9.18 -0.65 -6.64
CA LYS A 16 -10.04 -1.85 -6.76
C LYS A 16 -10.56 -2.37 -5.41
N GLY A 17 -10.87 -1.47 -4.49
CA GLY A 17 -11.35 -1.78 -3.14
C GLY A 17 -10.24 -2.10 -2.13
N TYR A 18 -8.98 -2.19 -2.55
CA TYR A 18 -7.83 -2.24 -1.66
C TYR A 18 -7.44 -0.83 -1.24
N GLN A 19 -7.01 -0.71 0.01
CA GLN A 19 -6.37 0.48 0.55
C GLN A 19 -4.86 0.25 0.58
N ILE A 20 -4.11 1.16 -0.04
CA ILE A 20 -2.65 1.19 -0.08
C ILE A 20 -2.20 2.35 0.78
N ARG A 21 -1.57 2.07 1.93
CA ARG A 21 -0.94 3.10 2.76
C ARG A 21 0.54 3.15 2.43
N LEU A 22 1.00 4.29 1.93
CA LEU A 22 2.39 4.54 1.61
C LEU A 22 3.06 5.26 2.77
N SER A 23 4.25 4.85 3.14
CA SER A 23 5.04 5.55 4.15
C SER A 23 6.52 5.52 3.77
N PRO A 24 7.22 6.67 3.79
CA PRO A 24 8.66 6.68 3.66
C PRO A 24 9.31 6.06 4.90
N SER A 25 10.34 5.23 4.69
CA SER A 25 11.10 4.58 5.75
C SER A 25 12.60 4.63 5.43
N GLY A 26 13.24 5.73 5.82
CA GLY A 26 14.66 5.97 5.55
C GLY A 26 14.94 6.11 4.04
N LEU A 27 15.66 5.13 3.48
CA LEU A 27 16.00 5.08 2.05
C LEU A 27 15.00 4.27 1.21
N GLU A 28 13.95 3.74 1.83
CA GLU A 28 12.95 2.92 1.18
C GLU A 28 11.54 3.50 1.37
N TRP A 29 10.62 3.01 0.56
CA TRP A 29 9.19 3.25 0.65
C TRP A 29 8.47 1.95 0.99
N LEU A 30 7.52 2.07 1.91
CA LEU A 30 6.66 0.98 2.35
C LEU A 30 5.26 1.17 1.78
N ALA A 31 4.65 0.10 1.29
CA ALA A 31 3.24 0.05 0.96
C ALA A 31 2.56 -1.03 1.79
N PHE A 32 1.58 -0.63 2.61
CA PHE A 32 0.68 -1.55 3.31
C PHE A 32 -0.60 -1.69 2.48
N VAL A 33 -0.78 -2.83 1.85
CA VAL A 33 -1.91 -3.12 0.96
C VAL A 33 -2.90 -4.03 1.66
N ALA A 34 -4.14 -3.60 1.83
CA ALA A 34 -5.18 -4.40 2.48
C ALA A 34 -6.56 -4.16 1.88
N LEU A 35 -7.39 -5.19 1.87
CA LEU A 35 -8.84 -5.01 1.85
C LEU A 35 -9.33 -4.54 3.23
N PRO A 36 -10.46 -3.82 3.32
CA PRO A 36 -11.04 -3.45 4.60
C PRO A 36 -11.25 -4.70 5.47
N LYS A 37 -10.81 -4.62 6.73
CA LYS A 37 -10.87 -5.71 7.73
C LYS A 37 -9.97 -6.92 7.46
N GLN A 38 -9.07 -6.85 6.48
CA GLN A 38 -8.05 -7.87 6.24
C GLN A 38 -6.69 -7.46 6.81
N ARG A 39 -5.81 -8.44 7.00
CA ARG A 39 -4.41 -8.16 7.38
C ARG A 39 -3.68 -7.53 6.19
N PRO A 40 -2.96 -6.41 6.39
CA PRO A 40 -2.20 -5.79 5.33
C PRO A 40 -1.00 -6.65 4.92
N THR A 41 -0.73 -6.67 3.62
CA THR A 41 0.54 -7.11 3.05
C THR A 41 1.50 -5.93 3.00
N LEU A 42 2.74 -6.14 3.45
CA LEU A 42 3.81 -5.15 3.34
C LEU A 42 4.61 -5.38 2.06
N ILE A 43 4.79 -4.32 1.28
CA ILE A 43 5.64 -4.27 0.08
C ILE A 43 6.67 -3.16 0.27
N MET A 44 7.92 -3.42 -0.12
CA MET A 44 9.04 -2.48 0.00
C MET A 44 9.66 -2.20 -1.38
N ALA A 45 10.07 -0.96 -1.60
CA ALA A 45 10.81 -0.55 -2.79
C ALA A 45 11.68 0.69 -2.50
N PRO A 46 12.69 1.00 -3.33
CA PRO A 46 13.59 2.13 -3.09
C PRO A 46 12.91 3.50 -3.24
N ASP A 47 11.81 3.58 -4.00
CA ASP A 47 11.10 4.82 -4.27
C ASP A 47 9.58 4.63 -4.27
N ARG A 48 8.87 5.76 -4.17
CA ARG A 48 7.40 5.82 -4.09
C ARG A 48 6.72 5.19 -5.30
N GLU A 49 7.24 5.43 -6.49
CA GLU A 49 6.63 4.97 -7.73
C GLU A 49 6.80 3.45 -7.88
N ALA A 50 7.99 2.93 -7.56
CA ALA A 50 8.28 1.51 -7.56
C ALA A 50 7.44 0.74 -6.53
N VAL A 51 7.25 1.26 -5.31
CA VAL A 51 6.45 0.56 -4.29
C VAL A 51 4.96 0.54 -4.68
N LEU A 52 4.48 1.61 -5.31
CA LEU A 52 3.10 1.72 -5.78
C LEU A 52 2.84 0.81 -6.98
N ALA A 53 3.76 0.76 -7.95
CA ALA A 53 3.67 -0.16 -9.08
C ALA A 53 3.62 -1.62 -8.61
N LYS A 54 4.49 -2.01 -7.69
CA LYS A 54 4.48 -3.35 -7.07
C LYS A 54 3.18 -3.65 -6.32
N ALA A 55 2.63 -2.64 -5.63
CA ALA A 55 1.34 -2.78 -4.94
C ALA A 55 0.20 -3.05 -5.93
N TYR A 56 0.16 -2.35 -7.06
CA TYR A 56 -0.82 -2.60 -8.12
C TYR A 56 -0.67 -3.99 -8.72
N GLU A 57 0.55 -4.40 -9.10
CA GLU A 57 0.78 -5.74 -9.63
C GLU A 57 0.36 -6.83 -8.65
N TRP A 58 0.65 -6.64 -7.35
CA TRP A 58 0.22 -7.58 -6.32
C TRP A 58 -1.31 -7.67 -6.23
N ILE A 59 -2.03 -6.54 -6.29
CA ILE A 59 -3.49 -6.53 -6.30
C ILE A 59 -4.03 -7.29 -7.52
N GLU A 60 -3.48 -7.06 -8.71
CA GLU A 60 -3.90 -7.78 -9.93
C GLU A 60 -3.68 -9.29 -9.79
N MET A 61 -2.56 -9.70 -9.19
CA MET A 61 -2.29 -11.12 -8.90
C MET A 61 -3.29 -11.72 -7.91
N GLN A 62 -3.70 -10.97 -6.88
CA GLN A 62 -4.72 -11.45 -5.94
C GLN A 62 -6.09 -11.59 -6.63
N LEU A 63 -6.45 -10.62 -7.46
CA LEU A 63 -7.72 -10.64 -8.18
C LEU A 63 -7.78 -11.80 -9.19
N THR A 64 -6.73 -12.03 -9.97
CA THR A 64 -6.69 -13.17 -10.90
C THR A 64 -6.71 -14.52 -10.17
N SER A 65 -5.99 -14.62 -9.05
CA SER A 65 -5.98 -15.84 -8.22
C SER A 65 -7.34 -16.11 -7.58
N ALA A 66 -8.08 -15.08 -7.17
CA ALA A 66 -9.40 -15.24 -6.58
C ALA A 66 -10.47 -15.65 -7.61
N ILE A 67 -10.31 -15.24 -8.87
CA ILE A 67 -11.25 -15.56 -9.96
C ILE A 67 -11.04 -16.99 -10.49
N GLY A 68 -9.81 -17.51 -10.47
CA GLY A 68 -9.49 -18.88 -10.94
C GLY A 68 -9.85 -20.01 -9.97
N ALA A 69 -10.43 -19.71 -8.81
CA ALA A 69 -10.76 -20.69 -7.76
C ALA A 69 -12.26 -21.12 -7.74
N LEU A 70 -13.01 -20.85 -8.81
CA LEU A 70 -14.43 -21.16 -8.97
C LEU A 70 -14.68 -22.32 -9.94
#